data_AF-A0A2G9QIG7-F1
#
_entry.id   AF-A0A2G9QIG7-F1
#
_cell.length_a   1.000
_cell.length_b   1.000
_cell.length_c   1.000
_cell.angle_alpha   90.00
_cell.angle_beta   90.00
_cell.angle_gamma   90.00
#
_symmetry.space_group_name_H-M   'P 1'
#
loop_
_entity.id
_entity.type
_entity.pdbx_description
1 polymer ?
#
loop_
_entity_poly.entity_id
_entity_poly.type
_entity_poly.pdbx_seq_one_letter_code
_entity_poly.pdbx_strand_id
1 'polypeptide(L)'
;MQHRSCCIHLGPWFDMYLCARDPIVLNFNPFMSFTPDPKPEFNNQLVRATNMTVSAMRFLKTMRAGYLEPEIFHLNPAKSDTQRFRKLIRFVPSSLSWYGAYMVNAYPLDMSQYFRLFNSTRIPKLNKDELVSDEKARHLLVLRNGNFYAFDVLDKEGSIVNASEIKAHLNYILSDNAPAPEFPLGYLT
;
A
#
# COMPACT_ATOMS: atom_id res chain seq x y z
N MET A 1 21.10 8.44 -12.68
CA MET A 1 20.62 8.86 -14.01
C MET A 1 19.10 9.03 -13.93
N GLN A 2 18.60 10.28 -13.87
CA GLN A 2 17.16 10.56 -13.85
C GLN A 2 16.58 10.36 -15.26
N HIS A 3 15.54 9.51 -15.36
CA HIS A 3 14.83 9.26 -16.60
C HIS A 3 14.21 10.55 -17.16
N ARG A 4 14.56 10.91 -18.40
CA ARG A 4 13.99 12.03 -19.17
C ARG A 4 12.53 11.81 -19.63
N SER A 5 11.76 10.95 -18.95
CA SER A 5 10.46 10.43 -19.43
C SER A 5 9.28 10.76 -18.50
N CYS A 6 9.43 11.73 -17.62
CA CYS A 6 8.45 12.06 -16.59
C CYS A 6 7.65 13.33 -16.91
N CYS A 7 6.40 13.40 -16.44
CA CYS A 7 5.59 14.63 -16.50
C CYS A 7 6.34 15.80 -15.84
N ILE A 8 6.31 16.97 -16.48
CA ILE A 8 7.01 18.19 -16.03
C ILE A 8 6.60 18.66 -14.64
N HIS A 9 5.40 18.30 -14.19
CA HIS A 9 4.87 18.70 -12.89
C HIS A 9 5.24 17.74 -11.77
N LEU A 10 5.64 16.50 -12.05
CA LEU A 10 5.81 15.48 -11.01
C LEU A 10 6.93 15.87 -10.03
N GLY A 11 8.08 16.30 -10.54
CA GLY A 11 9.21 16.74 -9.71
C GLY A 11 8.86 17.91 -8.80
N PRO A 12 8.41 19.05 -9.35
CA PRO A 12 7.98 20.21 -8.55
C PRO A 12 6.90 19.88 -7.53
N TRP A 13 5.96 18.99 -7.85
CA TRP A 13 4.90 18.58 -6.93
C TRP A 13 5.47 17.79 -5.74
N PHE A 14 6.36 16.82 -5.98
CA PHE A 14 7.06 16.12 -4.89
C PHE A 14 7.89 17.08 -4.05
N ASP A 15 8.60 18.01 -4.68
CA ASP A 15 9.43 18.99 -3.99
C ASP A 15 8.60 19.89 -3.08
N MET A 16 7.41 20.32 -3.52
CA MET A 16 6.51 21.13 -2.69
C MET A 16 6.17 20.44 -1.36
N TYR A 17 5.74 19.17 -1.39
CA TYR A 17 5.35 18.44 -0.17
C TYR A 17 6.54 17.96 0.67
N LEU A 18 7.64 17.60 0.02
CA LEU A 18 8.85 17.13 0.72
C LEU A 18 9.65 18.26 1.31
N CYS A 19 9.57 19.49 0.79
CA CYS A 19 10.18 20.67 1.38
C CYS A 19 9.27 21.36 2.42
N ALA A 20 7.95 21.16 2.38
CA ALA A 20 7.04 21.67 3.41
C ALA A 20 7.50 21.23 4.81
N ARG A 21 7.50 22.18 5.76
CA ARG A 21 7.98 21.97 7.14
C ARG A 21 6.84 21.95 8.17
N ASP A 22 5.61 22.20 7.74
CA ASP A 22 4.43 22.06 8.60
C ASP A 22 4.23 20.59 8.99
N PRO A 23 3.68 20.30 10.19
CA PRO A 23 3.37 18.94 10.60
C PRO A 23 2.49 18.23 9.57
N ILE A 24 2.76 16.96 9.29
CA ILE A 24 1.98 16.19 8.32
C ILE A 24 0.57 15.86 8.82
N VAL A 25 0.40 15.78 10.13
CA VAL A 25 -0.88 15.58 10.80
C VAL A 25 -1.75 16.82 10.57
N LEU A 26 -3.01 16.62 10.19
CA LEU A 26 -4.00 17.63 9.81
C LEU A 26 -3.73 18.39 8.51
N ASN A 27 -2.49 18.80 8.22
CA ASN A 27 -2.21 19.61 7.03
C ASN A 27 -2.20 18.79 5.74
N PHE A 28 -1.72 17.55 5.79
CA PHE A 28 -1.49 16.76 4.57
C PHE A 28 -2.05 15.35 4.62
N ASN A 29 -2.04 14.66 5.77
CA ASN A 29 -2.43 13.25 5.86
C ASN A 29 -3.98 13.09 5.87
N PRO A 30 -4.60 12.56 4.80
CA PRO A 30 -6.01 12.20 4.83
C PRO A 30 -6.21 10.80 5.44
N PHE A 31 -7.45 10.43 5.72
CA PHE A 31 -7.81 9.05 6.06
C PHE A 31 -9.06 8.59 5.31
N MET A 32 -9.20 7.28 5.14
CA MET A 32 -10.40 6.62 4.63
C MET A 32 -10.81 5.53 5.63
N SER A 33 -12.11 5.35 5.86
CA SER A 33 -12.63 4.32 6.74
C SER A 33 -13.25 3.17 5.94
N PHE A 34 -13.00 1.95 6.39
CA PHE A 34 -13.65 0.77 5.83
C PHE A 34 -15.06 0.62 6.38
N THR A 35 -16.00 0.22 5.53
CA THR A 35 -17.30 -0.28 5.97
C THR A 35 -17.12 -1.54 6.83
N PRO A 36 -17.99 -1.78 7.83
CA PRO A 36 -17.96 -3.02 8.61
C PRO A 36 -18.20 -4.22 7.69
N ASP A 37 -17.67 -5.38 8.07
CA ASP A 37 -17.97 -6.62 7.36
C ASP A 37 -19.49 -6.88 7.44
N PRO A 38 -20.17 -7.21 6.32
CA PRO A 38 -21.60 -7.54 6.33
C PRO A 38 -21.97 -8.63 7.33
N LYS A 39 -21.02 -9.51 7.69
CA LYS A 39 -21.17 -10.56 8.69
C LYS A 39 -20.63 -10.08 10.04
N PRO A 40 -21.48 -9.95 11.08
CA PRO A 40 -21.08 -9.43 12.39
C PRO A 40 -19.94 -10.20 13.06
N GLU A 41 -19.86 -11.52 12.85
CA GLU A 41 -18.82 -12.39 13.41
C GLU A 41 -17.39 -12.02 12.99
N PHE A 42 -17.22 -11.41 11.81
CA PHE A 42 -15.91 -10.98 11.30
C PHE A 42 -15.49 -9.57 11.77
N ASN A 43 -16.37 -8.87 12.49
CA ASN A 43 -16.07 -7.53 13.01
C ASN A 43 -15.37 -7.53 14.38
N ASN A 44 -15.10 -8.70 14.97
CA ASN A 44 -14.24 -8.79 16.15
C ASN A 44 -12.83 -8.24 15.83
N GLN A 45 -12.28 -7.42 16.73
CA GLN A 45 -11.01 -6.71 16.51
C GLN A 45 -9.87 -7.64 16.07
N LEU A 46 -9.66 -8.76 16.76
CA LEU A 46 -8.59 -9.71 16.46
C LEU A 46 -8.80 -10.38 15.09
N VAL A 47 -10.03 -10.82 14.82
CA VAL A 47 -10.40 -11.48 13.56
C VAL A 47 -10.23 -10.52 12.38
N ARG A 48 -10.78 -9.31 12.52
CA ARG A 48 -10.74 -8.27 11.49
C ARG A 48 -9.31 -7.80 11.21
N ALA A 49 -8.53 -7.53 12.26
CA ALA A 49 -7.12 -7.16 12.13
C ALA A 49 -6.31 -8.24 11.42
N THR A 50 -6.54 -9.52 11.77
CA THR A 50 -5.89 -10.66 11.09
C THR A 50 -6.27 -10.70 9.62
N ASN A 51 -7.56 -10.65 9.29
CA ASN A 51 -8.04 -10.74 7.91
C ASN A 51 -7.59 -9.56 7.05
N MET A 52 -7.58 -8.35 7.60
CA MET A 52 -7.06 -7.15 6.92
C MET A 52 -5.56 -7.27 6.68
N THR A 53 -4.78 -7.70 7.68
CA THR A 53 -3.34 -7.91 7.55
C THR A 53 -3.02 -8.94 6.46
N VAL A 54 -3.68 -10.10 6.48
CA VAL A 54 -3.49 -11.15 5.47
C VAL A 54 -3.89 -10.66 4.08
N SER A 55 -4.99 -9.90 3.97
CA SER A 55 -5.43 -9.34 2.68
C SER A 55 -4.45 -8.29 2.14
N ALA A 56 -3.88 -7.45 3.00
CA ALA A 56 -2.83 -6.51 2.64
C ALA A 56 -1.56 -7.23 2.16
N MET A 57 -1.17 -8.34 2.81
CA MET A 57 -0.03 -9.15 2.37
C MET A 57 -0.30 -9.85 1.02
N ARG A 58 -1.53 -10.31 0.78
CA ARG A 58 -1.94 -10.84 -0.53
C ARG A 58 -1.84 -9.75 -1.59
N PHE A 59 -2.32 -8.54 -1.31
CA PHE A 59 -2.21 -7.42 -2.23
C PHE A 59 -0.75 -7.08 -2.55
N LEU A 60 0.12 -7.00 -1.54
CA LEU A 60 1.56 -6.82 -1.71
C LEU A 60 2.16 -7.87 -2.66
N LYS A 61 1.86 -9.15 -2.43
CA LYS A 61 2.35 -10.24 -3.29
C LYS A 61 1.82 -10.14 -4.72
N THR A 62 0.52 -9.89 -4.89
CA THR A 62 -0.11 -9.73 -6.20
C THR A 62 0.48 -8.55 -6.97
N MET A 63 0.74 -7.43 -6.29
CA MET A 63 1.37 -6.24 -6.86
C MET A 63 2.82 -6.53 -7.29
N ARG A 64 3.66 -7.10 -6.41
CA ARG A 64 5.06 -7.41 -6.72
C ARG A 64 5.21 -8.48 -7.81
N ALA A 65 4.28 -9.42 -7.90
CA ALA A 65 4.28 -10.44 -8.95
C ALA A 65 3.74 -9.95 -10.30
N GLY A 66 3.25 -8.70 -10.39
CA GLY A 66 2.65 -8.16 -11.61
C GLY A 66 1.31 -8.81 -11.98
N TYR A 67 0.64 -9.46 -11.03
CA TYR A 67 -0.69 -10.05 -11.22
C TYR A 67 -1.82 -9.09 -10.87
N LEU A 68 -1.51 -7.92 -10.31
CA LEU A 68 -2.50 -6.88 -10.09
C LEU A 68 -3.00 -6.37 -11.44
N GLU A 69 -4.32 -6.32 -11.60
CA GLU A 69 -4.92 -5.81 -12.83
C GLU A 69 -4.50 -4.34 -13.03
N PRO A 70 -4.12 -3.92 -14.25
CA PRO A 70 -3.79 -2.54 -14.52
C PRO A 70 -4.95 -1.63 -14.14
N GLU A 71 -4.64 -0.49 -13.54
CA GLU A 71 -5.65 0.51 -13.23
C GLU A 71 -6.09 1.20 -14.52
N ILE A 72 -7.35 1.03 -14.89
CA ILE A 72 -7.90 1.51 -16.16
C ILE A 72 -9.23 2.22 -15.87
N PHE A 73 -9.35 3.45 -16.35
CA PHE A 73 -10.62 4.16 -16.38
C PHE A 73 -11.42 3.75 -17.62
N HIS A 74 -12.57 3.12 -17.41
CA HIS A 74 -13.43 2.62 -18.47
C HIS A 74 -14.64 3.54 -18.67
N LEU A 75 -14.77 4.22 -19.82
CA LEU A 75 -15.98 5.01 -20.11
C LEU A 75 -17.22 4.14 -20.29
N ASN A 76 -17.04 2.93 -20.82
CA ASN A 76 -18.09 1.92 -20.92
C ASN A 76 -17.55 0.55 -20.49
N PRO A 77 -17.66 0.20 -19.18
CA PRO A 77 -17.15 -1.06 -18.64
C PRO A 77 -17.73 -2.29 -19.35
N ALA A 78 -19.00 -2.26 -19.76
CA ALA A 78 -19.65 -3.40 -20.43
C ALA A 78 -18.98 -3.81 -21.75
N LYS A 79 -18.25 -2.90 -22.40
CA LYS A 79 -17.52 -3.18 -23.65
C LYS A 79 -16.02 -3.38 -23.42
N SER A 80 -15.44 -2.59 -22.52
CA SER A 80 -13.98 -2.48 -22.38
C SER A 80 -13.41 -3.31 -21.23
N ASP A 81 -14.18 -3.57 -20.17
CA ASP A 81 -13.75 -4.45 -19.08
C ASP A 81 -14.27 -5.88 -19.27
N THR A 82 -13.80 -6.53 -20.33
CA THR A 82 -14.22 -7.90 -20.67
C THR A 82 -13.04 -8.86 -20.72
N GLN A 83 -13.27 -10.13 -20.35
CA GLN A 83 -12.24 -11.16 -20.43
C GLN A 83 -11.67 -11.33 -21.86
N ARG A 84 -12.48 -11.08 -22.89
CA ARG A 84 -12.05 -11.13 -24.29
C ARG A 84 -11.04 -10.03 -24.58
N PHE A 85 -11.34 -8.79 -24.20
CA PHE A 85 -10.42 -7.66 -24.33
C PHE A 85 -9.11 -7.92 -23.59
N ARG A 86 -9.19 -8.36 -22.32
CA ARG A 86 -8.02 -8.68 -21.49
C ARG A 86 -7.13 -9.77 -22.12
N LYS A 87 -7.74 -10.83 -22.68
CA LYS A 87 -7.01 -11.91 -23.37
C LYS A 87 -6.35 -11.48 -24.67
N LEU A 88 -6.84 -10.42 -25.31
CA LEU A 88 -6.30 -9.89 -26.55
C LEU A 88 -5.19 -8.87 -26.29
N ILE A 89 -5.46 -7.89 -25.41
CA ILE A 89 -4.53 -6.79 -25.12
C ILE A 89 -3.22 -7.27 -24.51
N ARG A 90 -3.21 -8.41 -23.80
CA ARG A 90 -1.98 -9.02 -23.23
C ARG A 90 -0.91 -9.38 -24.27
N PHE A 91 -1.30 -9.59 -25.54
CA PHE A 91 -0.38 -9.91 -26.62
C PHE A 91 0.13 -8.66 -27.35
N VAL A 92 -0.46 -7.50 -27.08
CA VAL A 92 -0.03 -6.22 -27.65
C VAL A 92 1.22 -5.76 -26.89
N PRO A 93 2.31 -5.38 -27.59
CA PRO A 93 3.51 -4.85 -26.94
C PRO A 93 3.21 -3.62 -26.08
N SER A 94 3.96 -3.43 -25.00
CA SER A 94 3.76 -2.33 -24.04
C SER A 94 3.84 -0.93 -24.67
N SER A 95 4.59 -0.77 -25.77
CA SER A 95 4.66 0.48 -26.53
C SER A 95 3.37 0.84 -27.27
N LEU A 96 2.48 -0.13 -27.51
CA LEU A 96 1.23 0.03 -28.27
C LEU A 96 -0.03 -0.28 -27.45
N SER A 97 0.11 -0.87 -26.27
CA SER A 97 -1.00 -1.31 -25.42
C SER A 97 -1.93 -0.15 -25.04
N TRP A 98 -1.38 1.05 -24.82
CA TRP A 98 -2.18 2.24 -24.53
C TRP A 98 -3.13 2.61 -25.67
N TYR A 99 -2.65 2.60 -26.92
CA TYR A 99 -3.48 2.86 -28.10
C TYR A 99 -4.56 1.78 -28.29
N GLY A 100 -4.22 0.51 -27.98
CA GLY A 100 -5.19 -0.59 -27.98
C GLY A 100 -6.34 -0.38 -26.99
N ALA A 101 -6.05 0.11 -25.78
CA ALA A 101 -7.06 0.47 -24.80
C ALA A 101 -7.87 1.70 -25.22
N TYR A 102 -7.21 2.71 -25.79
CA TYR A 102 -7.87 3.93 -26.27
C TYR A 102 -8.96 3.63 -27.32
N MET A 103 -8.72 2.68 -28.23
CA MET A 103 -9.71 2.28 -29.25
C MET A 103 -11.02 1.72 -28.68
N VAL A 104 -11.02 1.24 -27.43
CA VAL A 104 -12.22 0.77 -26.73
C VAL A 104 -12.71 1.73 -25.64
N ASN A 105 -12.28 3.00 -25.72
CA ASN A 105 -12.60 4.05 -24.74
C ASN A 105 -12.17 3.68 -23.31
N ALA A 106 -11.03 3.00 -23.18
CA ALA A 106 -10.39 2.67 -21.92
C ALA A 106 -9.07 3.46 -21.79
N TYR A 107 -8.84 4.02 -20.60
CA TYR A 107 -7.73 4.92 -20.32
C TYR A 107 -6.88 4.34 -19.19
N PRO A 108 -5.78 3.62 -19.51
CA PRO A 108 -4.84 3.13 -18.51
C PRO A 108 -4.24 4.29 -17.73
N LEU A 109 -4.15 4.14 -16.41
CA LEU A 109 -3.62 5.13 -15.48
C LEU A 109 -2.18 4.79 -15.08
N ASP A 110 -1.44 5.82 -14.64
CA ASP A 110 -0.07 5.63 -14.15
C ASP A 110 -0.07 4.90 -12.80
N MET A 111 0.73 3.84 -12.72
CA MET A 111 0.91 3.06 -11.49
C MET A 111 2.31 3.22 -10.89
N SER A 112 3.10 4.21 -11.34
CA SER A 112 4.49 4.41 -10.90
C SER A 112 4.65 4.65 -9.40
N GLN A 113 3.58 5.03 -8.69
CA GLN A 113 3.60 5.32 -7.25
C GLN A 113 3.29 4.11 -6.37
N TYR A 114 2.71 3.04 -6.93
CA TYR A 114 2.14 1.93 -6.16
C TYR A 114 3.17 1.19 -5.29
N PHE A 115 4.43 1.12 -5.73
CA PHE A 115 5.48 0.45 -4.97
C PHE A 115 5.70 1.07 -3.58
N ARG A 116 5.34 2.35 -3.39
CA ARG A 116 5.47 3.06 -2.11
C ARG A 116 4.36 2.74 -1.09
N LEU A 117 3.37 1.92 -1.45
CA LEU A 117 2.33 1.47 -0.51
C LEU A 117 2.90 0.57 0.60
N PHE A 118 4.02 -0.11 0.34
CA PHE A 118 4.61 -1.07 1.26
C PHE A 118 6.09 -0.80 1.49
N ASN A 119 6.57 -1.20 2.67
CA ASN A 119 7.95 -1.06 3.10
C ASN A 119 8.56 0.34 2.85
N SER A 120 7.75 1.38 2.94
CA SER A 120 8.14 2.73 2.57
C SER A 120 7.79 3.70 3.69
N THR A 121 8.63 4.71 3.86
CA THR A 121 8.42 5.76 4.85
C THR A 121 9.02 7.09 4.40
N ARG A 122 8.55 8.17 5.00
CA ARG A 122 9.10 9.52 4.86
C ARG A 122 10.08 9.75 6.00
N ILE A 123 11.35 9.97 5.67
CA ILE A 123 12.40 10.28 6.63
C ILE A 123 12.56 11.80 6.71
N PRO A 124 12.40 12.41 7.91
CA PRO A 124 12.65 13.84 8.07
C PRO A 124 14.13 14.16 7.85
N LYS A 125 14.40 15.17 7.05
CA LYS A 125 15.76 15.68 6.78
C LYS A 125 15.75 17.20 6.86
N LEU A 126 16.94 17.80 6.92
CA LEU A 126 17.05 19.25 6.86
C LEU A 126 16.58 19.74 5.48
N ASN A 127 15.68 20.74 5.48
CA ASN A 127 15.09 21.40 4.32
C ASN A 127 14.16 20.55 3.44
N LYS A 128 14.49 19.28 3.15
CA LYS A 128 13.71 18.42 2.26
C LYS A 128 13.75 16.98 2.71
N ASP A 129 12.59 16.43 3.02
CA ASP A 129 12.45 15.05 3.47
C ASP A 129 12.68 14.05 2.33
N GLU A 130 12.94 12.80 2.72
CA GLU A 130 13.31 11.73 1.81
C GLU A 130 12.26 10.60 1.86
N LEU A 131 11.86 10.10 0.69
CA LEU A 131 11.01 8.90 0.60
C LEU A 131 11.89 7.66 0.42
N VAL A 132 11.95 6.84 1.46
CA VAL A 132 12.76 5.63 1.50
C VAL A 132 11.88 4.40 1.40
N SER A 133 12.35 3.38 0.67
CA SER A 133 11.69 2.10 0.50
C SER A 133 12.70 0.96 0.70
N ASP A 134 12.35 -0.05 1.50
CA ASP A 134 13.15 -1.28 1.68
C ASP A 134 12.34 -2.53 1.33
N GLU A 135 12.39 -2.92 0.06
CA GLU A 135 11.61 -4.06 -0.44
C GLU A 135 11.98 -5.41 0.20
N LYS A 136 13.14 -5.51 0.85
CA LYS A 136 13.63 -6.74 1.50
C LYS A 136 13.03 -6.94 2.89
N ALA A 137 12.43 -5.92 3.49
CA ALA A 137 11.80 -6.03 4.80
C ALA A 137 10.55 -6.94 4.75
N ARG A 138 10.43 -7.82 5.75
CA ARG A 138 9.43 -8.90 5.82
C ARG A 138 8.50 -8.82 7.04
N HIS A 139 8.71 -7.83 7.90
CA HIS A 139 8.00 -7.67 9.17
C HIS A 139 6.84 -6.69 9.06
N LEU A 140 5.87 -6.85 9.95
CA LEU A 140 4.79 -5.90 10.20
C LEU A 140 5.10 -5.11 11.47
N LEU A 141 4.99 -3.79 11.40
CA LEU A 141 4.98 -2.93 12.58
C LEU A 141 3.54 -2.81 13.13
N VAL A 142 3.35 -3.08 14.41
CA VAL A 142 2.08 -2.93 15.11
C VAL A 142 2.24 -1.95 16.27
N LEU A 143 1.29 -1.03 16.38
CA LEU A 143 1.21 -0.06 17.47
C LEU A 143 0.05 -0.41 18.39
N ARG A 144 0.31 -0.51 19.69
CA ARG A 144 -0.74 -0.66 20.71
C ARG A 144 -0.34 0.07 21.98
N ASN A 145 -1.22 0.95 22.46
CA ASN A 145 -1.01 1.72 23.69
C ASN A 145 0.33 2.50 23.72
N GLY A 146 0.77 3.05 22.58
CA GLY A 146 2.06 3.75 22.47
C GLY A 146 3.29 2.84 22.37
N ASN A 147 3.12 1.52 22.49
CA ASN A 147 4.19 0.52 22.33
C ASN A 147 4.29 0.03 20.89
N PHE A 148 5.51 -0.28 20.47
CA PHE A 148 5.87 -0.71 19.11
C PHE A 148 6.25 -2.18 19.13
N TYR A 149 5.63 -2.98 18.26
CA TYR A 149 5.88 -4.41 18.12
C TYR A 149 6.20 -4.73 16.67
N ALA A 150 7.12 -5.65 16.42
CA ALA A 150 7.42 -6.13 15.08
C ALA A 150 7.49 -7.66 15.06
N PHE A 151 6.91 -8.27 14.03
CA PHE A 151 7.04 -9.69 13.76
C PHE A 151 6.99 -9.95 12.25
N ASP A 152 7.60 -11.04 11.80
CA ASP A 152 7.64 -11.41 10.38
C ASP A 152 6.24 -11.84 9.88
N VAL A 153 5.81 -11.28 8.75
CA VAL A 153 4.58 -11.66 8.04
C VAL A 153 4.86 -12.34 6.69
N LEU A 154 6.12 -12.32 6.27
CA LEU A 154 6.67 -13.08 5.16
C LEU A 154 7.80 -13.98 5.65
N ASP A 155 7.80 -15.25 5.25
CA ASP A 155 8.88 -16.20 5.55
C ASP A 155 10.16 -15.91 4.72
N LYS A 156 11.18 -16.77 4.84
CA LYS A 156 12.47 -16.57 4.14
C LYS A 156 12.33 -16.79 2.63
N GLU A 157 11.33 -17.55 2.23
CA GLU A 157 10.97 -17.90 0.87
C GLU A 157 10.03 -16.85 0.24
N GLY A 158 9.59 -15.84 1.01
CA GLY A 158 8.70 -14.76 0.57
C GLY A 158 7.23 -15.16 0.54
N SER A 159 6.85 -16.30 1.11
CA SER A 159 5.46 -16.72 1.33
C SER A 159 4.87 -16.08 2.57
N ILE A 160 3.54 -15.91 2.56
CA ILE A 160 2.83 -15.30 3.68
C ILE A 160 2.82 -16.32 4.82
N VAL A 161 3.22 -15.88 6.00
CA VAL A 161 3.13 -16.67 7.22
C VAL A 161 1.69 -17.13 7.46
N ASN A 162 1.50 -18.27 8.13
CA ASN A 162 0.16 -18.83 8.33
C ASN A 162 -0.74 -17.82 9.06
N ALA A 163 -1.98 -17.67 8.60
CA ALA A 163 -2.96 -16.77 9.22
C ALA A 163 -3.19 -17.10 10.70
N SER A 164 -3.08 -18.36 11.12
CA SER A 164 -3.18 -18.74 12.53
C SER A 164 -2.03 -18.19 13.38
N GLU A 165 -0.82 -18.11 12.82
CA GLU A 165 0.36 -17.57 13.48
C GLU A 165 0.29 -16.04 13.56
N ILE A 166 -0.11 -15.37 12.49
CA ILE A 166 -0.40 -13.92 12.51
C ILE A 166 -1.46 -13.59 13.56
N LYS A 167 -2.54 -14.39 13.63
CA LYS A 167 -3.58 -14.24 14.66
C LYS A 167 -3.01 -14.43 16.06
N ALA A 168 -2.13 -15.41 16.27
CA ALA A 168 -1.50 -15.64 17.56
C ALA A 168 -0.60 -14.47 17.98
N HIS A 169 0.20 -13.91 17.08
CA HIS A 169 1.02 -12.71 17.35
C HIS A 169 0.16 -11.48 17.66
N LEU A 170 -0.90 -11.23 16.89
CA LEU A 170 -1.82 -10.13 17.16
C LEU A 170 -2.55 -10.33 18.50
N ASN A 171 -2.93 -11.56 18.84
CA ASN A 171 -3.53 -11.86 20.13
C ASN A 171 -2.56 -11.66 21.28
N TYR A 172 -1.29 -12.03 21.11
CA TYR A 172 -0.23 -11.78 22.09
C TYR A 172 -0.10 -10.28 22.36
N ILE A 173 0.01 -9.46 21.32
CA ILE A 173 0.07 -8.00 21.44
C ILE A 173 -1.20 -7.45 22.10
N LEU A 174 -2.38 -7.95 21.71
CA LEU A 174 -3.66 -7.53 22.28
C LEU A 174 -3.78 -7.88 23.78
N SER A 175 -3.14 -8.96 24.21
CA SER A 175 -3.14 -9.43 25.61
C SER A 175 -2.05 -8.79 26.46
N ASP A 176 -1.15 -8.00 25.86
CA ASP A 176 -0.10 -7.29 26.59
C ASP A 176 -0.73 -6.22 27.51
N ASN A 177 -0.32 -6.21 28.78
CA ASN A 177 -0.81 -5.27 29.78
C ASN A 177 0.20 -4.15 30.09
N ALA A 178 1.25 -4.01 29.28
CA ALA A 178 2.19 -2.91 29.42
C ALA A 178 1.45 -1.55 29.41
N PRO A 179 1.74 -0.67 30.38
CA PRO A 179 1.18 0.68 30.39
C PRO A 179 1.69 1.47 29.17
N ALA A 180 1.05 2.61 28.92
CA ALA A 180 1.58 3.54 27.92
C ALA A 180 2.94 4.06 28.40
N PRO A 181 3.96 4.13 27.52
CA PRO A 181 5.23 4.74 27.87
C PRO A 181 5.04 6.18 28.38
N GLU A 182 5.87 6.61 29.33
CA GLU A 182 5.86 7.99 29.83
C GLU A 182 6.12 9.00 28.70
N PHE A 183 6.94 8.63 27.73
CA PHE A 183 7.27 9.43 26.55
C PHE A 183 7.02 8.65 25.25
N PRO A 184 5.77 8.64 24.73
CA PRO A 184 5.45 7.89 23.51
C PRO A 184 6.16 8.45 22.28
N LEU A 185 6.96 7.61 21.61
CA LEU A 185 7.74 8.02 20.43
C LEU A 185 6.87 8.43 19.23
N GLY A 186 5.61 7.99 19.18
CA GLY A 186 4.67 8.34 18.12
C GLY A 186 4.32 9.83 18.05
N TYR A 187 4.63 10.62 19.09
CA TYR A 187 4.43 12.08 19.05
C TYR A 187 5.45 12.82 18.18
N LEU A 188 6.56 12.18 17.81
CA LEU A 188 7.63 12.82 17.03
C LEU A 188 7.35 12.89 15.52
N THR A 189 6.25 12.28 15.05
CA THR A 189 5.93 12.12 13.62
C THR A 189 4.79 13.03 13.16
#